data_AF-A0A7V6IK47-F1
#
_entry.id   AF-A0A7V6IK47-F1
#
_cell.length_a   1.000
_cell.length_b   1.000
_cell.length_c   1.000
_cell.angle_alpha   90.00
_cell.angle_beta   90.00
_cell.angle_gamma   90.00
#
_symmetry.space_group_name_H-M   'P 1'
#
loop_
_entity.id
_entity.type
_entity.pdbx_description
1 polymer ?
#
loop_
_entity_poly.entity_id
_entity_poly.type
_entity_poly.pdbx_seq_one_letter_code
_entity_poly.pdbx_strand_id
1 'polypeptide(L)'
;MKKKGFSCLLIYLSVIFLLFATHNVAWSSTINSPYESEKDSIKTAKKKGKKEKDNIRRGWTFGALPSVAYDADLGFQYGALANVYFFGDGSIYPEYYHSFYVEAAYTTKNYGIFRFFYDSKYLIPNHRLSIDLTYLPDAMCDFYGYNGYSSVYNDSWVNSKKYTTETGYKSRAFYKFQRDILRFSADIQGKLGWKFYWNAGVGVLGYSVNHVNIDFLNKGKKTDKKLPNIDGLYDKYVLWGIIPENESRGGWHPYIHGGITFDSRDKQQNPRKGIFTDFFLTYNAAFGKQKEFNNLKLNFTFRHYVPIYQDYIIFAYRAGVQLTTSGKSPFYLNSYMNNLFMQRVLYEGLGGGNSLRGILRNRILSNGFGFANAEFRFKICKFKIKKENFYIGLNPFVDMGIVLQPYELNESDIRNNIAITDPTFDINTLNEYFNFDKKLIYQPHLSGGIGLKIAMNENFILSIDWAMPFNKQDGAKMSNFYIKIGYMF
;
A
#
# COMPACT_ATOMS: atom_id res chain seq x y z
N MET A 1 -0.96 27.15 15.38
CA MET A 1 -0.86 25.83 16.07
C MET A 1 -0.18 24.70 15.30
N LYS A 2 0.05 24.75 13.97
CA LYS A 2 0.68 23.63 13.20
C LYS A 2 2.20 23.41 13.41
N LYS A 3 2.97 24.43 13.83
CA LYS A 3 4.43 24.31 14.00
C LYS A 3 4.86 23.45 15.22
N LYS A 4 4.03 23.37 16.28
CA LYS A 4 4.38 22.62 17.51
C LYS A 4 4.27 21.09 17.33
N GLY A 5 3.31 20.58 16.55
CA GLY A 5 3.14 19.14 16.33
C GLY A 5 4.23 18.50 15.45
N PHE A 6 4.72 19.22 14.45
CA PHE A 6 5.77 18.73 13.54
C PHE A 6 7.15 18.63 14.23
N SER A 7 7.50 19.65 15.03
CA SER A 7 8.71 19.61 15.87
C SER A 7 8.64 18.46 16.87
N CYS A 8 7.48 18.25 17.50
CA CYS A 8 7.30 17.14 18.44
C CYS A 8 7.43 15.77 17.76
N LEU A 9 6.90 15.56 16.54
CA LEU A 9 7.03 14.28 15.82
C LEU A 9 8.48 13.98 15.40
N LEU A 10 9.21 14.97 14.88
CA LEU A 10 10.64 14.82 14.57
C LEU A 10 11.46 14.58 15.84
N ILE A 11 11.13 15.25 16.95
CA ILE A 11 11.75 15.02 18.25
C ILE A 11 11.43 13.61 18.74
N TYR A 12 10.18 13.16 18.74
CA TYR A 12 9.81 11.80 19.14
C TYR A 12 10.47 10.74 18.25
N LEU A 13 10.46 10.90 16.93
CA LEU A 13 11.13 9.97 16.02
C LEU A 13 12.65 9.99 16.20
N SER A 14 13.27 11.15 16.44
CA SER A 14 14.70 11.26 16.72
C SER A 14 15.10 10.70 18.09
N VAL A 15 14.26 10.87 19.11
CA VAL A 15 14.43 10.31 20.46
C VAL A 15 14.21 8.80 20.43
N ILE A 16 13.22 8.32 19.70
CA ILE A 16 13.01 6.90 19.41
C ILE A 16 14.24 6.34 18.67
N PHE A 17 14.74 7.04 17.64
CA PHE A 17 15.94 6.66 16.89
C PHE A 17 17.23 6.68 17.74
N LEU A 18 17.34 7.60 18.70
CA LEU A 18 18.45 7.71 19.64
C LEU A 18 18.37 6.65 20.75
N LEU A 19 17.19 6.37 21.30
CA LEU A 19 16.94 5.27 22.23
C LEU A 19 17.21 3.91 21.57
N PHE A 20 16.98 3.78 20.26
CA PHE A 20 17.33 2.60 19.48
C PHE A 20 18.83 2.44 19.25
N ALA A 21 19.62 3.52 19.28
CA ALA A 21 21.08 3.48 19.16
C ALA A 21 21.80 3.14 20.49
N THR A 22 21.08 3.11 21.63
CA THR A 22 21.66 2.87 22.96
C THR A 22 21.42 1.46 23.53
N HIS A 23 20.49 0.68 22.99
CA HIS A 23 20.23 -0.70 23.42
C HIS A 23 20.74 -1.71 22.39
N ASN A 24 21.51 -2.72 22.84
CA ASN A 24 22.01 -3.86 22.03
C ASN A 24 20.87 -4.83 21.63
N VAL A 25 19.82 -4.31 21.00
CA VAL A 25 18.76 -5.12 20.38
C VAL A 25 19.11 -5.19 18.90
N ALA A 26 19.45 -6.38 18.40
CA ALA A 26 19.57 -6.60 16.96
C ALA A 26 18.17 -6.42 16.36
N TRP A 27 18.02 -5.34 15.62
CA TRP A 27 16.79 -4.94 14.97
C TRP A 27 16.60 -5.70 13.66
N SER A 28 15.65 -6.63 13.62
CA SER A 28 14.93 -6.97 12.39
C SER A 28 13.51 -6.45 12.55
N SER A 29 13.26 -5.21 12.09
CA SER A 29 11.91 -4.63 12.04
C SER A 29 11.07 -5.19 10.89
N THR A 30 11.54 -6.23 10.21
CA THR A 30 11.02 -6.60 8.89
C THR A 30 10.84 -8.10 8.76
N ILE A 31 9.63 -8.48 8.36
CA ILE A 31 9.34 -9.74 7.67
C ILE A 31 10.34 -9.86 6.51
N ASN A 32 11.31 -10.78 6.62
CA ASN A 32 12.17 -11.11 5.49
C ASN A 32 11.26 -11.63 4.36
N SER A 33 11.45 -11.17 3.13
CA SER A 33 10.73 -11.73 1.97
C SER A 33 11.31 -13.11 1.59
N PRO A 34 10.66 -13.90 0.72
CA PRO A 34 10.91 -15.35 0.64
C PRO A 34 12.13 -15.81 -0.15
N TYR A 35 12.78 -14.90 -0.87
CA TYR A 35 13.86 -15.19 -1.80
C TYR A 35 15.25 -15.19 -1.13
N GLU A 36 16.19 -15.94 -1.73
CA GLU A 36 17.49 -16.35 -1.18
C GLU A 36 18.22 -15.32 -0.30
N SER A 37 18.42 -15.67 0.98
CA SER A 37 19.40 -15.10 1.92
C SER A 37 20.73 -15.86 1.95
N GLU A 38 20.85 -16.95 1.18
CA GLU A 38 21.93 -17.95 1.28
C GLU A 38 23.32 -17.39 0.95
N LYS A 39 23.41 -16.32 0.14
CA LYS A 39 24.71 -15.72 -0.22
C LYS A 39 25.23 -14.70 0.79
N ASP A 40 24.36 -14.15 1.65
CA ASP A 40 24.78 -13.27 2.75
C ASP A 40 25.36 -14.07 3.93
N SER A 41 24.93 -15.31 4.14
CA SER A 41 25.53 -16.20 5.14
C SER A 41 26.89 -16.75 4.68
N ILE A 42 27.01 -17.22 3.44
CA ILE A 42 28.22 -17.91 2.96
C ILE A 42 29.41 -16.96 2.69
N LYS A 43 29.18 -15.73 2.18
CA LYS A 43 30.27 -14.76 1.97
C LYS A 43 30.75 -14.08 3.25
N THR A 44 29.87 -13.95 4.24
CA THR A 44 30.24 -13.40 5.56
C THR A 44 30.96 -14.43 6.41
N ALA A 45 30.65 -15.73 6.24
CA ALA A 45 31.29 -16.83 6.97
C ALA A 45 32.79 -16.99 6.64
N LYS A 46 33.23 -16.74 5.40
CA LYS A 46 34.64 -16.98 5.01
C LYS A 46 35.65 -15.94 5.51
N LYS A 47 35.22 -14.82 6.12
CA LYS A 47 36.13 -13.75 6.58
C LYS A 47 36.16 -13.50 8.09
N LYS A 48 35.42 -14.26 8.90
CA LYS A 48 35.29 -14.01 10.34
C LYS A 48 35.70 -15.22 11.19
N GLY A 49 36.94 -15.66 11.01
CA GLY A 49 37.56 -16.61 11.93
C GLY A 49 37.82 -15.98 13.29
N LYS A 50 37.30 -16.64 14.34
CA LYS A 50 37.64 -16.52 15.78
C LYS A 50 36.97 -15.48 16.70
N LYS A 51 36.21 -14.47 16.25
CA LYS A 51 35.62 -13.44 17.18
C LYS A 51 34.09 -13.33 17.26
N GLU A 52 33.33 -14.17 16.54
CA GLU A 52 31.86 -13.99 16.38
C GLU A 52 30.98 -15.07 17.06
N LYS A 53 31.52 -15.87 17.99
CA LYS A 53 30.70 -16.83 18.75
C LYS A 53 29.70 -16.19 19.72
N ASP A 54 29.87 -14.91 20.07
CA ASP A 54 29.03 -14.20 21.07
C ASP A 54 27.77 -13.51 20.50
N ASN A 55 27.59 -13.43 19.17
CA ASN A 55 26.47 -12.69 18.55
C ASN A 55 25.44 -13.57 17.82
N ILE A 56 25.56 -14.89 17.89
CA ILE A 56 24.60 -15.83 17.27
C ILE A 56 23.36 -15.92 18.15
N ARG A 57 22.19 -15.59 17.59
CA ARG A 57 20.92 -15.75 18.29
C ARG A 57 20.45 -17.20 18.24
N ARG A 58 19.93 -17.68 19.37
CA ARG A 58 19.42 -19.04 19.56
C ARG A 58 18.05 -19.01 20.21
N GLY A 59 17.29 -20.07 20.02
CA GLY A 59 15.97 -20.25 20.62
C GLY A 59 14.99 -19.17 20.20
N TRP A 60 14.07 -18.84 21.12
CA TRP A 60 13.07 -17.80 20.92
C TRP A 60 13.67 -16.42 21.16
N THR A 61 13.35 -15.48 20.28
CA THR A 61 13.71 -14.08 20.41
C THR A 61 12.51 -13.20 20.09
N PHE A 62 12.46 -12.05 20.73
CA PHE A 62 11.35 -11.13 20.67
C PHE A 62 11.84 -9.72 20.42
N GLY A 63 11.13 -8.96 19.58
CA GLY A 63 11.35 -7.54 19.36
C GLY A 63 10.03 -6.81 19.19
N ALA A 64 9.74 -5.87 20.07
CA ALA A 64 8.57 -5.00 19.97
C ALA A 64 8.97 -3.57 19.59
N LEU A 65 8.13 -2.92 18.79
CA LEU A 65 8.29 -1.55 18.33
C LEU A 65 6.99 -0.78 18.44
N PRO A 66 7.04 0.53 18.69
CA PRO A 66 5.92 1.38 18.36
C PRO A 66 5.72 1.36 16.83
N SER A 67 4.48 1.20 16.41
CA SER A 67 4.07 1.35 15.00
C SER A 67 3.72 2.81 14.76
N VAL A 68 4.64 3.55 14.14
CA VAL A 68 4.52 5.00 13.91
C VAL A 68 4.83 5.32 12.46
N ALA A 69 3.90 6.01 11.82
CA ALA A 69 4.04 6.50 10.44
C ALA A 69 3.20 7.76 10.25
N TYR A 70 3.42 8.46 9.15
CA TYR A 70 2.52 9.51 8.69
C TYR A 70 2.24 9.33 7.21
N ASP A 71 0.97 9.42 6.83
CA ASP A 71 0.55 9.42 5.45
C ASP A 71 -0.37 10.62 5.21
N ALA A 72 -0.20 11.33 4.11
CA ALA A 72 -1.06 12.50 3.81
C ALA A 72 -2.54 12.10 3.69
N ASP A 73 -2.80 10.88 3.23
CA ASP A 73 -4.12 10.33 2.95
C ASP A 73 -4.75 9.71 4.21
N LEU A 74 -3.96 9.04 5.06
CA LEU A 74 -4.42 8.35 6.29
C LEU A 74 -4.14 9.10 7.60
N GLY A 75 -3.29 10.12 7.58
CA GLY A 75 -2.86 10.87 8.75
C GLY A 75 -1.77 10.16 9.56
N PHE A 76 -1.66 10.53 10.83
CA PHE A 76 -0.67 9.96 11.75
C PHE A 76 -1.11 8.57 12.23
N GLN A 77 -0.21 7.59 12.13
CA GLN A 77 -0.39 6.23 12.62
C GLN A 77 0.28 6.08 14.00
N TYR A 78 -0.43 5.43 14.90
CA TYR A 78 0.05 5.06 16.23
C TYR A 78 -0.41 3.64 16.57
N GLY A 79 0.46 2.88 17.20
CA GLY A 79 0.20 1.49 17.53
C GLY A 79 1.45 0.79 18.01
N ALA A 80 1.40 -0.53 17.99
CA ALA A 80 2.53 -1.39 18.32
C ALA A 80 2.62 -2.54 17.33
N LEU A 81 3.84 -3.00 17.11
CA LEU A 81 4.13 -4.22 16.38
C LEU A 81 5.14 -5.06 17.15
N ALA A 82 5.09 -6.37 16.95
CA ALA A 82 6.01 -7.32 17.54
C ALA A 82 6.46 -8.32 16.49
N ASN A 83 7.75 -8.65 16.52
CA ASN A 83 8.34 -9.76 15.80
C ASN A 83 8.82 -10.81 16.80
N VAL A 84 8.42 -12.06 16.59
CA VAL A 84 8.88 -13.21 17.37
C VAL A 84 9.57 -14.16 16.41
N TYR A 85 10.82 -14.53 16.71
CA TYR A 85 11.59 -15.47 15.88
C TYR A 85 12.03 -16.67 16.70
N PHE A 86 12.04 -17.83 16.07
CA PHE A 86 12.71 -19.02 16.59
C PHE A 86 13.94 -19.36 15.72
N PHE A 87 15.13 -19.29 16.31
CA PHE A 87 16.42 -19.53 15.63
C PHE A 87 16.98 -20.95 15.84
N GLY A 88 16.28 -21.80 16.61
CA GLY A 88 16.79 -23.14 16.96
C GLY A 88 18.10 -23.07 17.74
N ASP A 89 19.08 -23.90 17.39
CA ASP A 89 20.42 -23.89 17.97
C ASP A 89 21.33 -22.74 17.45
N GLY A 90 20.81 -21.91 16.54
CA GLY A 90 21.53 -20.81 15.90
C GLY A 90 22.41 -21.22 14.73
N SER A 91 22.38 -22.49 14.30
CA SER A 91 23.16 -23.00 13.17
C SER A 91 22.84 -22.32 11.84
N ILE A 92 21.60 -21.85 11.66
CA ILE A 92 21.12 -21.20 10.43
C ILE A 92 21.07 -19.67 10.51
N TYR A 93 21.49 -19.07 11.63
CA TYR A 93 21.47 -17.61 11.80
C TYR A 93 22.26 -16.91 10.66
N PRO A 94 21.74 -15.82 10.05
CA PRO A 94 20.59 -15.00 10.47
C PRO A 94 19.22 -15.48 9.98
N GLU A 95 19.10 -16.66 9.38
CA GLU A 95 17.81 -17.25 9.04
C GLU A 95 17.09 -17.79 10.29
N TYR A 96 15.77 -17.94 10.18
CA TYR A 96 14.91 -18.39 11.28
C TYR A 96 14.12 -19.64 10.85
N TYR A 97 13.81 -20.50 11.83
CA TYR A 97 12.87 -21.60 11.64
C TYR A 97 11.43 -21.10 11.59
N HIS A 98 11.07 -20.16 12.47
CA HIS A 98 9.74 -19.56 12.52
C HIS A 98 9.85 -18.05 12.73
N SER A 99 9.02 -17.29 12.01
CA SER A 99 8.80 -15.86 12.22
C SER A 99 7.32 -15.61 12.41
N PHE A 100 6.99 -14.85 13.45
CA PHE A 100 5.66 -14.35 13.73
C PHE A 100 5.74 -12.82 13.78
N TYR A 101 4.82 -12.17 13.10
CA TYR A 101 4.65 -10.73 13.10
C TYR A 101 3.22 -10.42 13.54
N VAL A 102 3.09 -9.54 14.52
CA VAL A 102 1.79 -9.02 14.97
C VAL A 102 1.84 -7.51 14.93
N GLU A 103 0.81 -6.87 14.39
CA GLU A 103 0.65 -5.42 14.40
C GLU A 103 -0.79 -5.06 14.78
N ALA A 104 -0.90 -4.09 15.69
CA ALA A 104 -2.15 -3.40 16.00
C ALA A 104 -1.87 -1.89 15.96
N ALA A 105 -2.40 -1.22 14.96
CA ALA A 105 -2.21 0.21 14.76
C ALA A 105 -3.49 0.88 14.26
N TYR A 106 -3.61 2.18 14.55
CA TYR A 106 -4.72 3.00 14.13
C TYR A 106 -4.20 4.34 13.63
N THR A 107 -4.97 5.00 12.78
CA THR A 107 -4.61 6.31 12.24
C THR A 107 -5.58 7.39 12.68
N THR A 108 -5.11 8.63 12.71
CA THR A 108 -5.94 9.82 13.01
C THR A 108 -7.10 10.06 12.03
N LYS A 109 -7.15 9.35 10.89
CA LYS A 109 -8.29 9.38 9.95
C LYS A 109 -9.10 8.08 9.95
N ASN A 110 -9.08 7.33 11.04
CA ASN A 110 -9.94 6.17 11.26
C ASN A 110 -9.69 4.99 10.31
N TYR A 111 -8.42 4.77 9.98
CA TYR A 111 -7.94 3.55 9.34
C TYR A 111 -7.23 2.68 10.36
N GLY A 112 -7.61 1.41 10.46
CA GLY A 112 -7.01 0.42 11.37
C GLY A 112 -6.16 -0.62 10.66
N ILE A 113 -5.16 -1.13 11.37
CA ILE A 113 -4.31 -2.23 10.94
C ILE A 113 -4.26 -3.25 12.07
N PHE A 114 -4.80 -4.44 11.82
CA PHE A 114 -4.70 -5.58 12.73
C PHE A 114 -4.19 -6.75 11.93
N ARG A 115 -2.91 -7.11 12.10
CA ARG A 115 -2.24 -8.11 11.29
C ARG A 115 -1.59 -9.16 12.18
N PHE A 116 -1.80 -10.42 11.82
CA PHE A 116 -0.97 -11.55 12.18
C PHE A 116 -0.35 -12.11 10.92
N PHE A 117 0.97 -12.34 10.93
CA PHE A 117 1.68 -12.93 9.82
C PHE A 117 2.66 -13.98 10.34
N TYR A 118 2.63 -15.17 9.76
CA TYR A 118 3.52 -16.28 10.08
C TYR A 118 4.32 -16.68 8.85
N ASP A 119 5.58 -17.05 9.07
CA ASP A 119 6.49 -17.43 8.01
C ASP A 119 7.53 -18.47 8.44
N SER A 120 7.75 -19.47 7.59
CA SER A 120 8.77 -20.50 7.80
C SER A 120 9.26 -21.11 6.50
N LYS A 121 10.59 -21.20 6.34
CA LYS A 121 11.25 -21.96 5.26
C LYS A 121 11.43 -23.45 5.56
N TYR A 122 11.18 -23.86 6.80
CA TYR A 122 11.64 -25.15 7.33
C TYR A 122 10.50 -26.00 7.90
N LEU A 123 9.28 -25.44 8.03
CA LEU A 123 8.11 -26.19 8.47
C LEU A 123 7.71 -27.28 7.45
N ILE A 124 7.81 -26.98 6.16
CA ILE A 124 7.56 -27.93 5.07
C ILE A 124 8.91 -28.16 4.36
N PRO A 125 9.40 -29.41 4.24
CA PRO A 125 10.67 -29.67 3.58
C PRO A 125 10.74 -29.05 2.18
N ASN A 126 11.82 -28.30 1.91
CA ASN A 126 12.08 -27.60 0.65
C ASN A 126 11.07 -26.51 0.24
N HIS A 127 10.14 -26.15 1.11
CA HIS A 127 9.10 -25.17 0.81
C HIS A 127 8.97 -24.13 1.92
N ARG A 128 8.79 -22.88 1.51
CA ARG A 128 8.44 -21.81 2.43
C ARG A 128 6.93 -21.69 2.53
N LEU A 129 6.41 -21.73 3.74
CA LEU A 129 5.02 -21.45 4.07
C LEU A 129 4.90 -20.05 4.65
N SER A 130 3.90 -19.31 4.17
CA SER A 130 3.53 -18.00 4.71
C SER A 130 2.02 -17.94 4.93
N ILE A 131 1.62 -17.39 6.06
CA ILE A 131 0.20 -17.24 6.43
C ILE A 131 -0.03 -15.78 6.84
N ASP A 132 -1.04 -15.13 6.26
CA ASP A 132 -1.45 -13.76 6.59
C ASP A 132 -2.90 -13.78 7.08
N LEU A 133 -3.16 -13.19 8.25
CA LEU A 133 -4.49 -12.88 8.73
C LEU A 133 -4.53 -11.38 9.06
N THR A 134 -5.32 -10.62 8.31
CA THR A 134 -5.35 -9.17 8.44
C THR A 134 -6.80 -8.65 8.47
N TYR A 135 -7.09 -7.74 9.40
CA TYR A 135 -8.30 -6.92 9.42
C TYR A 135 -7.95 -5.43 9.25
N LEU A 136 -8.57 -4.78 8.26
CA LEU A 136 -8.32 -3.40 7.83
C LEU A 136 -9.63 -2.60 7.79
N PRO A 137 -10.11 -2.07 8.93
CA PRO A 137 -11.27 -1.19 8.94
C PRO A 137 -10.89 0.21 8.43
N ASP A 138 -11.70 0.78 7.53
CA ASP A 138 -11.54 2.13 6.99
C ASP A 138 -12.87 2.87 7.00
N ALA A 139 -13.08 3.73 8.01
CA ALA A 139 -14.31 4.50 8.15
C ALA A 139 -14.44 5.64 7.11
N MET A 140 -13.36 5.99 6.41
CA MET A 140 -13.33 7.07 5.42
C MET A 140 -12.47 6.68 4.21
N CYS A 141 -12.77 5.52 3.62
CA CYS A 141 -12.11 5.01 2.43
C CYS A 141 -12.36 5.94 1.24
N ASP A 142 -11.33 6.19 0.44
CA ASP A 142 -11.40 7.11 -0.69
C ASP A 142 -12.16 6.49 -1.88
N PHE A 143 -13.13 7.25 -2.42
CA PHE A 143 -13.87 6.94 -3.63
C PHE A 143 -14.04 8.20 -4.48
N TYR A 144 -13.29 8.27 -5.58
CA TYR A 144 -13.30 9.39 -6.51
C TYR A 144 -14.08 9.10 -7.79
N GLY A 145 -14.80 7.97 -7.84
CA GLY A 145 -15.46 7.49 -9.06
C GLY A 145 -14.57 6.60 -9.92
N TYR A 146 -15.07 6.22 -11.08
CA TYR A 146 -14.41 5.29 -12.00
C TYR A 146 -13.46 5.99 -12.98
N ASN A 147 -12.46 5.24 -13.45
CA ASN A 147 -11.58 5.57 -14.57
C ASN A 147 -10.74 6.85 -14.42
N GLY A 148 -10.34 7.22 -13.20
CA GLY A 148 -9.41 8.33 -13.01
C GLY A 148 -10.00 9.64 -13.53
N TYR A 149 -9.39 10.25 -14.55
CA TYR A 149 -9.81 11.55 -15.09
C TYR A 149 -11.23 11.60 -15.69
N SER A 150 -11.88 10.46 -15.93
CA SER A 150 -13.33 10.47 -16.27
C SER A 150 -14.22 10.86 -15.10
N SER A 151 -13.73 10.80 -13.87
CA SER A 151 -14.43 11.31 -12.70
C SER A 151 -13.79 12.61 -12.23
N VAL A 152 -14.57 13.67 -12.14
CA VAL A 152 -14.08 15.02 -11.83
C VAL A 152 -13.89 15.16 -10.32
N TYR A 153 -12.69 15.58 -9.92
CA TYR A 153 -12.35 15.92 -8.54
C TYR A 153 -12.47 17.42 -8.30
N ASN A 154 -13.34 17.78 -7.35
CA ASN A 154 -13.60 19.15 -6.92
C ASN A 154 -13.07 19.40 -5.49
N ASP A 155 -11.98 20.16 -5.36
CA ASP A 155 -11.41 20.55 -4.05
C ASP A 155 -12.39 21.39 -3.23
N SER A 156 -13.22 22.20 -3.89
CA SER A 156 -14.23 23.04 -3.24
C SER A 156 -15.17 22.22 -2.36
N TRP A 157 -15.57 21.04 -2.81
CA TRP A 157 -16.54 20.20 -2.12
C TRP A 157 -16.02 19.60 -0.80
N VAL A 158 -14.70 19.48 -0.62
CA VAL A 158 -14.10 18.80 0.53
C VAL A 158 -13.24 19.71 1.41
N ASN A 159 -12.78 20.85 0.92
CA ASN A 159 -11.79 21.67 1.61
C ASN A 159 -12.43 22.78 2.46
N SER A 160 -12.97 22.40 3.62
CA SER A 160 -13.64 23.30 4.58
C SER A 160 -12.76 24.43 5.16
N LYS A 161 -11.46 24.45 4.84
CA LYS A 161 -10.53 25.51 5.27
C LYS A 161 -10.35 26.59 4.23
N LYS A 162 -10.68 26.29 2.97
CA LYS A 162 -10.54 27.19 1.82
C LYS A 162 -11.90 27.65 1.31
N TYR A 163 -12.94 26.84 1.50
CA TYR A 163 -14.28 27.10 1.01
C TYR A 163 -15.31 26.97 2.13
N THR A 164 -16.38 27.74 1.98
CA THR A 164 -17.63 27.73 2.76
C THR A 164 -18.74 27.09 1.93
N THR A 165 -19.90 26.85 2.54
CA THR A 165 -21.05 26.26 1.82
C THR A 165 -21.47 27.12 0.63
N GLU A 166 -21.43 28.44 0.76
CA GLU A 166 -21.76 29.40 -0.29
C GLU A 166 -20.74 29.40 -1.44
N THR A 167 -19.51 28.98 -1.17
CA THR A 167 -18.42 28.89 -2.15
C THR A 167 -18.15 27.45 -2.61
N GLY A 168 -19.09 26.54 -2.35
CA GLY A 168 -19.13 25.19 -2.90
C GLY A 168 -18.71 24.06 -1.94
N TYR A 169 -18.43 24.33 -0.66
CA TYR A 169 -18.14 23.25 0.30
C TYR A 169 -19.37 22.37 0.54
N LYS A 170 -19.19 21.05 0.38
CA LYS A 170 -20.22 20.03 0.62
C LYS A 170 -19.91 19.29 1.93
N SER A 171 -18.87 18.46 1.94
CA SER A 171 -18.44 17.72 3.13
C SER A 171 -17.03 17.16 2.93
N ARG A 172 -16.22 17.10 4.01
CA ARG A 172 -14.95 16.35 3.99
C ARG A 172 -15.12 14.85 3.72
N ALA A 173 -16.34 14.33 3.86
CA ALA A 173 -16.70 12.94 3.56
C ALA A 173 -17.25 12.73 2.15
N PHE A 174 -17.32 13.76 1.31
CA PHE A 174 -18.01 13.67 0.01
C PHE A 174 -17.43 12.59 -0.91
N TYR A 175 -16.11 12.49 -1.06
CA TYR A 175 -15.44 11.45 -1.86
C TYR A 175 -15.09 10.21 -1.03
N LYS A 176 -15.91 9.86 -0.03
CA LYS A 176 -15.61 8.80 0.94
C LYS A 176 -16.74 7.79 1.03
N PHE A 177 -16.39 6.59 1.46
CA PHE A 177 -17.29 5.51 1.87
C PHE A 177 -16.65 4.71 3.02
N GLN A 178 -17.42 3.88 3.72
CA GLN A 178 -16.87 2.94 4.70
C GLN A 178 -16.49 1.63 3.99
N ARG A 179 -15.30 1.11 4.29
CA ARG A 179 -14.85 -0.20 3.83
C ARG A 179 -14.05 -0.91 4.90
N ASP A 180 -14.45 -2.12 5.25
CA ASP A 180 -13.65 -3.01 6.08
C ASP A 180 -13.19 -4.21 5.25
N ILE A 181 -11.93 -4.60 5.40
CA ILE A 181 -11.36 -5.79 4.73
C ILE A 181 -10.93 -6.79 5.79
N LEU A 182 -11.47 -8.00 5.72
CA LEU A 182 -10.86 -9.17 6.34
C LEU A 182 -10.13 -9.97 5.26
N ARG A 183 -8.87 -10.29 5.49
CA ARG A 183 -8.03 -11.06 4.59
C ARG A 183 -7.43 -12.24 5.32
N PHE A 184 -7.51 -13.40 4.70
CA PHE A 184 -6.70 -14.56 5.05
C PHE A 184 -5.96 -15.06 3.80
N SER A 185 -4.70 -15.45 3.94
CA SER A 185 -3.95 -16.16 2.91
C SER A 185 -3.04 -17.23 3.51
N ALA A 186 -2.85 -18.31 2.77
CA ALA A 186 -1.86 -19.33 3.02
C ALA A 186 -1.14 -19.65 1.70
N ASP A 187 0.16 -19.39 1.68
CA ASP A 187 0.98 -19.35 0.48
C ASP A 187 2.18 -20.29 0.65
N ILE A 188 2.44 -21.12 -0.35
CA ILE A 188 3.61 -21.98 -0.43
C ILE A 188 4.50 -21.54 -1.57
N GLN A 189 5.81 -21.57 -1.34
CA GLN A 189 6.83 -21.29 -2.35
C GLN A 189 7.86 -22.41 -2.39
N GLY A 190 8.29 -22.79 -3.59
CA GLY A 190 9.43 -23.68 -3.82
C GLY A 190 10.41 -23.13 -4.87
N LYS A 191 11.64 -23.64 -4.88
CA LYS A 191 12.65 -23.33 -5.90
C LYS A 191 12.36 -24.16 -7.17
N LEU A 192 12.37 -23.53 -8.35
CA LEU A 192 12.37 -24.23 -9.65
C LEU A 192 13.78 -24.49 -10.18
N GLY A 193 14.77 -23.78 -9.64
CA GLY A 193 16.17 -23.82 -10.08
C GLY A 193 16.69 -22.43 -10.44
N TRP A 194 18.02 -22.26 -10.42
CA TRP A 194 18.67 -20.95 -10.58
C TRP A 194 18.09 -19.92 -9.59
N LYS A 195 17.44 -18.88 -10.12
CA LYS A 195 16.84 -17.74 -9.42
C LYS A 195 15.32 -17.69 -9.63
N PHE A 196 14.75 -18.81 -10.08
CA PHE A 196 13.32 -18.97 -10.31
C PHE A 196 12.66 -19.72 -9.16
N TYR A 197 11.47 -19.26 -8.82
CA TYR A 197 10.64 -19.79 -7.75
C TYR A 197 9.22 -19.93 -8.28
N TRP A 198 8.53 -20.98 -7.85
CA TRP A 198 7.10 -21.10 -8.04
C TRP A 198 6.40 -20.75 -6.73
N ASN A 199 5.25 -20.11 -6.83
CA ASN A 199 4.41 -19.81 -5.68
C ASN A 199 2.99 -20.26 -6.01
N ALA A 200 2.30 -20.83 -5.03
CA ALA A 200 0.88 -21.09 -5.09
C ALA A 200 0.25 -20.79 -3.74
N GLY A 201 -1.01 -20.38 -3.74
CA GLY A 201 -1.68 -20.06 -2.49
C GLY A 201 -3.19 -20.09 -2.61
N VAL A 202 -3.82 -20.10 -1.44
CA VAL A 202 -5.26 -20.00 -1.28
C VAL A 202 -5.54 -18.91 -0.25
N GLY A 203 -6.68 -18.27 -0.37
CA GLY A 203 -7.07 -17.26 0.59
C GLY A 203 -8.52 -16.85 0.46
N VAL A 204 -8.89 -15.85 1.25
CA VAL A 204 -10.21 -15.23 1.19
C VAL A 204 -10.10 -13.74 1.48
N LEU A 205 -10.85 -12.95 0.71
CA LEU A 205 -11.07 -11.52 0.93
C LEU A 205 -12.54 -11.30 1.28
N GLY A 206 -12.81 -10.90 2.51
CA GLY A 206 -14.13 -10.44 2.97
C GLY A 206 -14.17 -8.91 2.97
N TYR A 207 -15.07 -8.33 2.19
CA TYR A 207 -15.33 -6.89 2.16
C TYR A 207 -16.67 -6.57 2.81
N SER A 208 -16.67 -5.59 3.70
CA SER A 208 -17.89 -4.90 4.15
C SER A 208 -17.85 -3.47 3.62
N VAL A 209 -18.82 -3.10 2.79
CA VAL A 209 -18.91 -1.78 2.16
C VAL A 209 -20.19 -1.10 2.61
N ASN A 210 -20.08 0.15 3.07
CA ASN A 210 -21.23 0.95 3.52
C ASN A 210 -21.03 2.44 3.19
N HIS A 211 -22.10 3.22 3.33
CA HIS A 211 -22.01 4.68 3.40
C HIS A 211 -21.14 5.10 4.60
N VAL A 212 -20.63 6.33 4.57
CA VAL A 212 -19.85 6.85 5.70
C VAL A 212 -20.77 7.03 6.92
N ASN A 213 -20.42 6.42 8.05
CA ASN A 213 -21.17 6.61 9.30
C ASN A 213 -20.89 8.02 9.89
N ILE A 214 -21.70 9.01 9.47
CA ILE A 214 -21.57 10.41 9.88
C ILE A 214 -21.81 10.58 11.39
N ASP A 215 -22.72 9.82 11.98
CA ASP A 215 -23.00 9.87 13.42
C ASP A 215 -21.79 9.44 14.26
N PHE A 216 -21.15 8.34 13.87
CA PHE A 216 -19.89 7.89 14.45
C PHE A 216 -18.82 8.98 14.33
N LEU A 217 -18.67 9.60 13.15
CA LEU A 217 -17.70 10.67 12.94
C LEU A 217 -18.04 11.95 13.72
N ASN A 218 -19.30 12.22 14.01
CA ASN A 218 -19.76 13.43 14.71
C ASN A 218 -19.83 13.27 16.23
N LYS A 219 -19.69 12.04 16.75
CA LYS A 219 -19.68 11.75 18.18
C LYS A 219 -18.63 12.59 18.91
N GLY A 220 -19.06 13.30 19.95
CA GLY A 220 -18.18 14.14 20.78
C GLY A 220 -17.67 15.43 20.12
N LYS A 221 -18.11 15.77 18.90
CA LYS A 221 -17.74 17.03 18.24
C LYS A 221 -18.69 18.17 18.58
N LYS A 222 -18.14 19.38 18.70
CA LYS A 222 -18.90 20.63 18.80
C LYS A 222 -19.75 20.84 17.53
N THR A 223 -20.89 21.51 17.65
CA THR A 223 -21.86 21.72 16.56
C THR A 223 -21.22 22.32 15.30
N ASP A 224 -20.34 23.32 15.46
CA ASP A 224 -19.60 23.98 14.37
C ASP A 224 -18.48 23.10 13.74
N LYS A 225 -18.28 21.90 14.26
CA LYS A 225 -17.26 20.93 13.80
C LYS A 225 -17.88 19.61 13.32
N LYS A 226 -19.20 19.47 13.38
CA LYS A 226 -19.92 18.34 12.83
C LYS A 226 -19.87 18.36 11.30
N LEU A 227 -19.72 17.19 10.71
CA LEU A 227 -19.89 16.98 9.27
C LEU A 227 -21.40 16.99 8.95
N PRO A 228 -21.82 17.63 7.86
CA PRO A 228 -23.21 17.55 7.42
C PRO A 228 -23.53 16.12 6.97
N ASN A 229 -24.78 15.71 7.18
CA ASN A 229 -25.29 14.43 6.70
C ASN A 229 -25.84 14.62 5.29
N ILE A 230 -25.02 14.30 4.29
CA ILE A 230 -25.34 14.42 2.86
C ILE A 230 -24.80 13.18 2.13
N ASP A 231 -25.41 12.84 1.00
CA ASP A 231 -24.92 11.77 0.15
C ASP A 231 -23.56 12.10 -0.45
N GLY A 232 -22.61 11.19 -0.28
CA GLY A 232 -21.32 11.24 -0.93
C GLY A 232 -21.38 10.78 -2.38
N LEU A 233 -20.24 10.84 -3.08
CA LEU A 233 -20.11 10.34 -4.45
C LEU A 233 -20.44 8.85 -4.55
N TYR A 234 -20.00 8.06 -3.56
CA TYR A 234 -20.31 6.62 -3.50
C TYR A 234 -21.82 6.37 -3.43
N ASP A 235 -22.51 7.06 -2.52
CA ASP A 235 -23.96 6.92 -2.33
C ASP A 235 -24.70 7.31 -3.60
N LYS A 236 -24.22 8.36 -4.29
CA LYS A 236 -24.73 8.77 -5.61
C LYS A 236 -24.51 7.72 -6.69
N TYR A 237 -23.35 7.06 -6.74
CA TYR A 237 -23.10 5.99 -7.70
C TYR A 237 -24.03 4.78 -7.49
N VAL A 238 -24.36 4.45 -6.24
CA VAL A 238 -25.36 3.42 -5.91
C VAL A 238 -26.75 3.89 -6.32
N LEU A 239 -27.15 5.11 -5.93
CA LEU A 239 -28.45 5.69 -6.25
C LEU A 239 -28.69 5.77 -7.76
N TRP A 240 -27.69 6.21 -8.54
CA TRP A 240 -27.75 6.35 -9.99
C TRP A 240 -27.62 5.02 -10.74
N GLY A 241 -27.57 3.88 -10.03
CA GLY A 241 -27.50 2.54 -10.62
C GLY A 241 -26.17 2.22 -11.32
N ILE A 242 -25.13 3.02 -11.08
CA ILE A 242 -23.77 2.77 -11.62
C ILE A 242 -23.11 1.63 -10.84
N ILE A 243 -23.29 1.61 -9.51
CA ILE A 243 -22.94 0.48 -8.65
C ILE A 243 -24.22 -0.33 -8.41
N PRO A 244 -24.32 -1.58 -8.89
CA PRO A 244 -25.51 -2.38 -8.70
C PRO A 244 -25.69 -2.79 -7.23
N GLU A 245 -26.92 -3.08 -6.83
CA GLU A 245 -27.27 -3.39 -5.44
C GLU A 245 -26.46 -4.57 -4.88
N ASN A 246 -26.28 -5.63 -5.68
CA ASN A 246 -25.50 -6.81 -5.31
C ASN A 246 -23.99 -6.55 -5.19
N GLU A 247 -23.50 -5.37 -5.54
CA GLU A 247 -22.11 -4.93 -5.38
C GLU A 247 -21.94 -3.94 -4.22
N SER A 248 -23.00 -3.19 -3.88
CA SER A 248 -22.98 -2.05 -2.95
C SER A 248 -22.68 -2.35 -1.48
N ARG A 249 -22.65 -3.63 -1.07
CA ARG A 249 -22.43 -4.02 0.34
C ARG A 249 -21.14 -4.81 0.58
N GLY A 250 -20.32 -4.99 -0.45
CA GLY A 250 -19.15 -5.87 -0.38
C GLY A 250 -19.56 -7.34 -0.48
N GLY A 251 -18.66 -8.25 -0.13
CA GLY A 251 -18.85 -9.67 -0.33
C GLY A 251 -17.63 -10.48 0.04
N TRP A 252 -17.77 -11.80 0.01
CA TRP A 252 -16.71 -12.75 0.29
C TRP A 252 -16.19 -13.36 -0.99
N HIS A 253 -14.87 -13.25 -1.18
CA HIS A 253 -14.16 -13.70 -2.36
C HIS A 253 -13.02 -14.65 -1.96
N PRO A 254 -13.29 -15.95 -1.78
CA PRO A 254 -12.24 -16.95 -1.74
C PRO A 254 -11.45 -16.93 -3.05
N TYR A 255 -10.14 -17.10 -2.97
CA TYR A 255 -9.29 -17.06 -4.15
C TYR A 255 -8.22 -18.13 -4.11
N ILE A 256 -7.79 -18.51 -5.31
CA ILE A 256 -6.58 -19.29 -5.52
C ILE A 256 -5.67 -18.48 -6.43
N HIS A 257 -4.37 -18.57 -6.22
CA HIS A 257 -3.40 -17.94 -7.10
C HIS A 257 -2.15 -18.79 -7.27
N GLY A 258 -1.46 -18.58 -8.38
CA GLY A 258 -0.25 -19.30 -8.70
C GLY A 258 0.58 -18.56 -9.73
N GLY A 259 1.89 -18.66 -9.61
CA GLY A 259 2.80 -17.97 -10.50
C GLY A 259 4.26 -18.27 -10.28
N ILE A 260 5.09 -17.48 -10.94
CA ILE A 260 6.53 -17.61 -11.00
C ILE A 260 7.16 -16.30 -10.59
N THR A 261 8.22 -16.40 -9.79
CA THR A 261 9.10 -15.28 -9.45
C THR A 261 10.49 -15.53 -10.00
N PHE A 262 11.10 -14.49 -10.53
CA PHE A 262 12.54 -14.40 -10.74
C PHE A 262 13.16 -13.35 -9.81
N ASP A 263 14.07 -13.76 -8.93
CA ASP A 263 14.77 -12.85 -8.02
C ASP A 263 16.29 -12.98 -8.16
N SER A 264 16.89 -11.98 -8.79
CA SER A 264 18.32 -11.89 -9.02
C SER A 264 19.01 -10.80 -8.22
N ARG A 265 18.28 -10.13 -7.32
CA ARG A 265 18.78 -9.03 -6.50
C ARG A 265 19.98 -9.47 -5.67
N ASP A 266 20.88 -8.53 -5.44
CA ASP A 266 22.06 -8.76 -4.59
C ASP A 266 21.71 -8.78 -3.11
N LYS A 267 20.72 -7.99 -2.71
CA LYS A 267 20.13 -7.97 -1.38
C LYS A 267 18.62 -7.87 -1.50
N GLN A 268 17.91 -8.46 -0.56
CA GLN A 268 16.46 -8.37 -0.52
C GLN A 268 15.98 -6.99 -0.04
N GLN A 269 16.62 -6.50 1.03
CA GLN A 269 16.39 -5.17 1.57
C GLN A 269 17.41 -4.21 0.98
N ASN A 270 16.94 -3.03 0.57
CA ASN A 270 17.76 -2.02 -0.09
C ASN A 270 18.65 -2.59 -1.23
N PRO A 271 18.05 -3.25 -2.25
CA PRO A 271 18.82 -3.84 -3.35
C PRO A 271 19.64 -2.77 -4.06
N ARG A 272 20.88 -3.11 -4.43
CA ARG A 272 21.75 -2.22 -5.21
C ARG A 272 21.76 -2.59 -6.68
N LYS A 273 21.62 -3.89 -6.97
CA LYS A 273 21.62 -4.39 -8.34
C LYS A 273 20.75 -5.62 -8.52
N GLY A 274 20.33 -5.85 -9.75
CA GLY A 274 19.59 -7.04 -10.16
C GLY A 274 18.11 -6.77 -10.34
N ILE A 275 17.39 -7.83 -10.67
CA ILE A 275 15.99 -7.81 -11.10
C ILE A 275 15.16 -8.63 -10.13
N PHE A 276 13.96 -8.14 -9.84
CA PHE A 276 12.89 -8.89 -9.19
C PHE A 276 11.65 -8.82 -10.06
N THR A 277 11.08 -9.95 -10.45
CA THR A 277 9.83 -9.95 -11.20
C THR A 277 8.93 -11.10 -10.81
N ASP A 278 7.64 -10.81 -10.71
CA ASP A 278 6.58 -11.77 -10.44
C ASP A 278 5.58 -11.74 -11.59
N PHE A 279 5.16 -12.93 -12.01
CA PHE A 279 4.05 -13.14 -12.92
C PHE A 279 3.12 -14.19 -12.31
N PHE A 280 1.84 -13.87 -12.14
CA PHE A 280 0.89 -14.79 -11.53
C PHE A 280 -0.55 -14.52 -11.94
N LEU A 281 -1.38 -15.56 -11.80
CA LEU A 281 -2.81 -15.49 -12.01
C LEU A 281 -3.52 -15.66 -10.66
N THR A 282 -4.61 -14.92 -10.46
CA THR A 282 -5.50 -15.06 -9.30
C THR A 282 -6.92 -15.30 -9.80
N TYR A 283 -7.51 -16.43 -9.43
CA TYR A 283 -8.93 -16.69 -9.61
C TYR A 283 -9.67 -16.33 -8.32
N ASN A 284 -10.61 -15.39 -8.40
CA ASN A 284 -11.50 -15.04 -7.30
C ASN A 284 -12.87 -15.67 -7.54
N ALA A 285 -13.35 -16.42 -6.54
CA ALA A 285 -14.66 -17.04 -6.55
C ALA A 285 -15.68 -16.14 -5.85
N ALA A 286 -16.90 -16.09 -6.39
CA ALA A 286 -18.04 -15.43 -5.78
C ALA A 286 -19.29 -16.33 -5.89
N PHE A 287 -20.20 -16.21 -4.92
CA PHE A 287 -21.32 -17.12 -4.74
C PHE A 287 -22.66 -16.38 -4.60
N GLY A 288 -23.77 -17.12 -4.65
CA GLY A 288 -25.12 -16.57 -4.48
C GLY A 288 -25.45 -15.46 -5.49
N LYS A 289 -26.02 -14.35 -5.01
CA LYS A 289 -26.37 -13.17 -5.82
C LYS A 289 -25.16 -12.45 -6.44
N GLN A 290 -23.94 -12.84 -6.04
CA GLN A 290 -22.67 -12.28 -6.52
C GLN A 290 -21.93 -13.20 -7.48
N LYS A 291 -22.54 -14.31 -7.95
CA LYS A 291 -21.88 -15.29 -8.84
C LYS A 291 -21.33 -14.67 -10.14
N GLU A 292 -21.87 -13.55 -10.62
CA GLU A 292 -21.32 -12.84 -11.78
C GLU A 292 -19.89 -12.30 -11.54
N PHE A 293 -19.49 -12.14 -10.28
CA PHE A 293 -18.20 -11.59 -9.89
C PHE A 293 -17.05 -12.61 -9.84
N ASN A 294 -17.30 -13.86 -10.27
CA ASN A 294 -16.20 -14.80 -10.51
C ASN A 294 -15.27 -14.21 -11.58
N ASN A 295 -13.97 -14.12 -11.28
CA ASN A 295 -13.02 -13.49 -12.20
C ASN A 295 -11.62 -14.10 -12.11
N LEU A 296 -10.89 -13.98 -13.22
CA LEU A 296 -9.47 -14.29 -13.32
C LEU A 296 -8.70 -12.98 -13.53
N LYS A 297 -7.69 -12.74 -12.70
CA LYS A 297 -6.78 -11.60 -12.83
C LYS A 297 -5.37 -12.05 -13.15
N LEU A 298 -4.76 -11.39 -14.13
CA LEU A 298 -3.34 -11.49 -14.43
C LEU A 298 -2.60 -10.36 -13.75
N ASN A 299 -1.50 -10.71 -13.09
CA ASN A 299 -0.66 -9.77 -12.36
C ASN A 299 0.78 -9.94 -12.79
N PHE A 300 1.42 -8.82 -13.09
CA PHE A 300 2.83 -8.76 -13.42
C PHE A 300 3.48 -7.58 -12.70
N THR A 301 4.64 -7.80 -12.10
CA THR A 301 5.48 -6.74 -11.56
C THR A 301 6.93 -6.99 -11.95
N PHE A 302 7.61 -5.95 -12.38
CA PHE A 302 9.03 -5.95 -12.72
C PHE A 302 9.72 -4.85 -11.92
N ARG A 303 10.85 -5.17 -11.30
CA ARG A 303 11.73 -4.23 -10.59
C ARG A 303 13.15 -4.45 -11.05
N HIS A 304 13.87 -3.39 -11.31
CA HIS A 304 15.28 -3.45 -11.68
C HIS A 304 16.05 -2.36 -10.96
N TYR A 305 17.19 -2.77 -10.41
CA TYR A 305 18.12 -1.92 -9.69
C TYR A 305 19.43 -1.90 -10.48
N VAL A 306 19.85 -0.69 -10.88
CA VAL A 306 21.03 -0.46 -11.71
C VAL A 306 22.02 0.39 -10.90
N PRO A 307 23.19 -0.14 -10.52
CA PRO A 307 24.20 0.63 -9.84
C PRO A 307 24.90 1.54 -10.86
N ILE A 308 24.53 2.83 -10.89
CA ILE A 308 25.13 3.82 -11.78
C ILE A 308 26.55 4.17 -11.32
N TYR A 309 26.72 4.37 -10.01
CA TYR A 309 28.02 4.61 -9.41
C TYR A 309 28.16 3.87 -8.09
N GLN A 310 28.90 2.76 -8.15
CA GLN A 310 29.24 1.90 -7.01
C GLN A 310 28.03 1.56 -6.12
N ASP A 311 28.04 2.03 -4.87
CA ASP A 311 26.96 1.87 -3.90
C ASP A 311 26.34 3.22 -3.49
N TYR A 312 26.72 4.30 -4.18
CA TYR A 312 26.33 5.67 -3.89
C TYR A 312 25.15 6.13 -4.75
N ILE A 313 25.09 5.71 -6.01
CA ILE A 313 24.02 6.09 -6.95
C ILE A 313 23.43 4.83 -7.56
N ILE A 314 22.16 4.59 -7.27
CA ILE A 314 21.39 3.46 -7.80
C ILE A 314 20.17 4.01 -8.52
N PHE A 315 20.00 3.70 -9.79
CA PHE A 315 18.74 3.91 -10.48
C PHE A 315 17.86 2.70 -10.25
N ALA A 316 16.68 2.90 -9.67
CA ALA A 316 15.71 1.86 -9.38
C ALA A 316 14.40 2.18 -10.06
N TYR A 317 13.80 1.21 -10.75
CA TYR A 317 12.46 1.37 -11.30
C TYR A 317 11.63 0.12 -11.09
N ARG A 318 10.33 0.33 -10.92
CA ARG A 318 9.28 -0.67 -10.81
C ARG A 318 8.22 -0.38 -11.86
N ALA A 319 7.75 -1.41 -12.54
CA ALA A 319 6.56 -1.35 -13.37
C ALA A 319 5.66 -2.54 -13.02
N GLY A 320 4.36 -2.38 -13.18
CA GLY A 320 3.44 -3.49 -12.98
C GLY A 320 2.09 -3.25 -13.63
N VAL A 321 1.38 -4.35 -13.85
CA VAL A 321 0.02 -4.36 -14.40
C VAL A 321 -0.83 -5.36 -13.63
N GLN A 322 -2.12 -5.04 -13.51
CA GLN A 322 -3.16 -5.94 -13.04
C GLN A 322 -4.31 -5.86 -14.04
N LEU A 323 -4.65 -6.98 -14.65
CA LEU A 323 -5.67 -7.08 -15.70
C LEU A 323 -6.73 -8.11 -15.31
N THR A 324 -8.00 -7.80 -15.50
CA THR A 324 -9.07 -8.79 -15.44
C THR A 324 -9.15 -9.49 -16.79
N THR A 325 -8.70 -10.73 -16.87
CA THR A 325 -8.59 -11.50 -18.12
C THR A 325 -9.83 -12.31 -18.43
N SER A 326 -10.64 -12.62 -17.43
CA SER A 326 -11.93 -13.29 -17.59
C SER A 326 -12.87 -12.95 -16.44
N GLY A 327 -14.18 -12.97 -16.72
CA GLY A 327 -15.21 -12.61 -15.76
C GLY A 327 -15.28 -11.12 -15.45
N LYS A 328 -15.98 -10.77 -14.36
CA LYS A 328 -16.21 -9.38 -13.92
C LYS A 328 -15.71 -9.23 -12.48
N SER A 329 -15.00 -8.15 -12.20
CA SER A 329 -14.56 -7.83 -10.83
C SER A 329 -15.40 -6.68 -10.28
N PRO A 330 -15.92 -6.80 -9.05
CA PRO A 330 -16.60 -5.69 -8.40
C PRO A 330 -15.59 -4.60 -8.03
N PHE A 331 -16.07 -3.36 -7.87
CA PHE A 331 -15.24 -2.17 -7.70
C PHE A 331 -14.35 -2.24 -6.47
N TYR A 332 -14.89 -2.75 -5.36
CA TYR A 332 -14.15 -2.82 -4.10
C TYR A 332 -12.99 -3.82 -4.19
N LEU A 333 -13.09 -4.87 -5.02
CA LEU A 333 -12.00 -5.81 -5.27
C LEU A 333 -10.94 -5.22 -6.22
N ASN A 334 -11.32 -4.27 -7.07
CA ASN A 334 -10.40 -3.52 -7.93
C ASN A 334 -9.62 -2.43 -7.17
N SER A 335 -10.00 -2.11 -5.93
CA SER A 335 -9.23 -1.28 -5.00
C SER A 335 -8.12 -2.04 -4.27
N TYR A 336 -7.88 -3.31 -4.62
CA TYR A 336 -6.83 -4.15 -4.08
C TYR A 336 -5.81 -4.53 -5.16
N MET A 337 -4.53 -4.33 -4.85
CA MET A 337 -3.43 -4.80 -5.68
C MET A 337 -3.08 -6.23 -5.26
N ASN A 338 -3.29 -7.20 -6.14
CA ASN A 338 -2.93 -8.57 -5.85
C ASN A 338 -1.41 -8.70 -5.70
N ASN A 339 -0.97 -9.56 -4.78
CA ASN A 339 0.43 -9.86 -4.57
C ASN A 339 0.60 -11.37 -4.39
N LEU A 340 1.68 -11.90 -4.96
CA LEU A 340 2.03 -13.32 -4.85
C LEU A 340 2.64 -13.67 -3.48
N PHE A 341 3.17 -12.67 -2.78
CA PHE A 341 3.66 -12.79 -1.41
C PHE A 341 3.40 -11.48 -0.64
N MET A 342 2.83 -11.61 0.54
CA MET A 342 2.36 -10.49 1.35
C MET A 342 3.48 -9.88 2.21
N GLN A 343 4.36 -9.08 1.60
CA GLN A 343 5.44 -8.38 2.35
C GLN A 343 4.89 -7.27 3.24
N ARG A 344 3.92 -6.52 2.72
CA ARG A 344 3.31 -5.36 3.39
C ARG A 344 1.87 -5.63 3.73
N VAL A 345 1.36 -4.87 4.70
CA VAL A 345 -0.05 -4.98 5.07
C VAL A 345 -0.97 -4.27 4.08
N LEU A 346 -0.51 -3.12 3.55
CA LEU A 346 -1.26 -2.23 2.67
C LEU A 346 -0.94 -2.49 1.19
N TYR A 347 -1.89 -3.10 0.49
CA TYR A 347 -1.90 -3.23 -0.97
C TYR A 347 -3.21 -2.67 -1.52
N GLU A 348 -3.38 -1.37 -1.35
CA GLU A 348 -4.53 -0.64 -1.86
C GLU A 348 -4.32 -0.23 -3.32
N GLY A 349 -5.38 0.26 -3.96
CA GLY A 349 -5.39 0.68 -5.35
C GLY A 349 -4.40 1.80 -5.68
N LEU A 350 -4.38 2.19 -6.95
CA LEU A 350 -3.43 3.18 -7.44
C LEU A 350 -3.71 4.58 -6.87
N GLY A 351 -2.66 5.20 -6.34
CA GLY A 351 -2.71 6.45 -5.59
C GLY A 351 -2.25 6.31 -4.15
N GLY A 352 -1.73 7.39 -3.57
CA GLY A 352 -1.25 7.44 -2.19
C GLY A 352 0.17 6.91 -2.01
N GLY A 353 0.69 6.96 -0.80
CA GLY A 353 2.12 6.81 -0.55
C GLY A 353 2.71 5.40 -0.72
N ASN A 354 1.92 4.39 -1.11
CA ASN A 354 2.38 2.99 -1.29
C ASN A 354 2.41 2.55 -2.76
N SER A 355 1.76 3.30 -3.66
CA SER A 355 1.72 3.04 -5.10
C SER A 355 2.19 4.28 -5.86
N LEU A 356 1.45 5.39 -5.81
CA LEU A 356 1.73 6.62 -6.56
C LEU A 356 1.77 7.82 -5.60
N ARG A 357 2.96 8.18 -5.10
CA ARG A 357 3.09 9.26 -4.10
C ARG A 357 2.65 10.57 -4.73
N GLY A 358 1.87 11.37 -4.00
CA GLY A 358 1.39 12.67 -4.49
C GLY A 358 0.03 12.60 -5.15
N ILE A 359 -0.33 11.48 -5.79
CA ILE A 359 -1.67 11.25 -6.33
C ILE A 359 -2.60 10.80 -5.19
N LEU A 360 -3.83 11.29 -5.16
CA LEU A 360 -4.85 10.92 -4.17
C LEU A 360 -5.00 9.39 -4.07
N ARG A 361 -5.15 8.87 -2.86
CA ARG A 361 -5.34 7.43 -2.59
C ARG A 361 -6.55 6.86 -3.34
N ASN A 362 -6.42 5.74 -4.04
CA ASN A 362 -7.48 5.15 -4.89
C ASN A 362 -8.01 6.09 -5.99
N ARG A 363 -7.21 7.07 -6.47
CA ARG A 363 -7.64 8.00 -7.53
C ARG A 363 -7.96 7.28 -8.83
N ILE A 364 -7.22 6.23 -9.15
CA ILE A 364 -7.42 5.40 -10.34
C ILE A 364 -8.09 4.10 -9.92
N LEU A 365 -9.41 4.08 -10.05
CA LEU A 365 -10.24 2.89 -9.87
C LEU A 365 -10.73 2.40 -11.25
N SER A 366 -10.29 1.22 -11.67
CA SER A 366 -10.59 0.65 -12.99
C SER A 366 -10.64 -0.88 -12.95
N ASN A 367 -11.13 -1.55 -14.01
CA ASN A 367 -11.13 -3.01 -14.11
C ASN A 367 -9.72 -3.61 -14.30
N GLY A 368 -8.79 -2.79 -14.78
CA GLY A 368 -7.40 -3.15 -14.97
C GLY A 368 -6.55 -1.91 -15.18
N PHE A 369 -5.34 -1.94 -14.64
CA PHE A 369 -4.46 -0.78 -14.56
C PHE A 369 -2.99 -1.15 -14.75
N GLY A 370 -2.20 -0.15 -15.11
CA GLY A 370 -0.75 -0.18 -15.13
C GLY A 370 -0.18 0.89 -14.21
N PHE A 371 1.01 0.64 -13.68
CA PHE A 371 1.74 1.64 -12.89
C PHE A 371 3.25 1.51 -13.09
N ALA A 372 3.96 2.60 -12.85
CA ALA A 372 5.40 2.64 -12.81
C ALA A 372 5.91 3.62 -11.75
N ASN A 373 7.07 3.32 -11.18
CA ASN A 373 7.80 4.16 -10.26
C ASN A 373 9.27 4.15 -10.68
N ALA A 374 9.90 5.32 -10.76
CA ALA A 374 11.33 5.44 -11.01
C ALA A 374 11.96 6.35 -9.96
N GLU A 375 13.08 5.93 -9.38
CA GLU A 375 13.83 6.72 -8.40
C GLU A 375 15.34 6.59 -8.59
N PHE A 376 16.04 7.70 -8.46
CA PHE A 376 17.48 7.68 -8.22
C PHE A 376 17.72 7.67 -6.72
N ARG A 377 18.46 6.70 -6.20
CA ARG A 377 18.81 6.59 -4.78
C ARG A 377 20.24 7.07 -4.60
N PHE A 378 20.40 8.28 -4.05
CA PHE A 378 21.70 8.86 -3.73
C PHE A 378 22.03 8.61 -2.25
N LYS A 379 23.16 7.99 -1.93
CA LYS A 379 23.70 7.95 -0.56
C LYS A 379 24.70 9.09 -0.39
N ILE A 380 24.24 10.24 0.06
CA ILE A 380 25.02 11.48 0.10
C ILE A 380 26.13 11.43 1.15
N CYS A 381 25.79 10.92 2.33
CA CYS A 381 26.72 10.85 3.45
C CYS A 381 26.62 9.48 4.10
N LYS A 382 27.77 8.88 4.42
CA LYS A 382 27.86 7.65 5.20
C LYS A 382 28.74 7.93 6.42
N PHE A 383 28.31 7.47 7.57
CA PHE A 383 29.04 7.64 8.82
C PHE A 383 28.75 6.48 9.75
N LYS A 384 29.49 6.43 10.86
CA LYS A 384 29.35 5.36 11.84
C LYS A 384 29.07 5.97 13.21
N ILE A 385 28.05 5.47 13.90
CA ILE A 385 27.82 5.78 15.31
C ILE A 385 28.05 4.47 16.07
N LYS A 386 29.09 4.42 16.89
CA LYS A 386 29.55 3.20 17.59
C LYS A 386 29.80 2.05 16.60
N LYS A 387 29.03 0.97 16.71
CA LYS A 387 29.17 -0.25 15.88
C LYS A 387 28.27 -0.21 14.65
N GLU A 388 27.31 0.69 14.59
CA GLU A 388 26.27 0.73 13.56
C GLU A 388 26.64 1.69 12.41
N ASN A 389 26.34 1.26 11.18
CA ASN A 389 26.61 2.05 9.98
C ASN A 389 25.38 2.86 9.61
N PHE A 390 25.56 4.14 9.31
CA PHE A 390 24.49 5.04 8.91
C PHE A 390 24.74 5.61 7.52
N TYR A 391 23.65 5.91 6.81
CA TYR A 391 23.71 6.82 5.67
C TYR A 391 22.53 7.77 5.64
N ILE A 392 22.79 8.97 5.13
CA ILE A 392 21.77 9.93 4.71
C ILE A 392 21.71 9.88 3.18
N GLY A 393 20.50 9.76 2.64
CA GLY A 393 20.27 9.71 1.20
C GLY A 393 19.15 10.62 0.72
N LEU A 394 19.19 10.94 -0.57
CA LEU A 394 18.12 11.64 -1.28
C LEU A 394 17.63 10.80 -2.45
N ASN A 395 16.32 10.84 -2.67
CA ASN A 395 15.63 10.07 -3.69
C ASN A 395 14.71 10.96 -4.54
N PRO A 396 15.18 11.63 -5.60
CA PRO A 396 14.26 12.17 -6.58
C PRO A 396 13.55 11.02 -7.30
N PHE A 397 12.24 11.16 -7.50
CA PHE A 397 11.40 10.11 -8.10
C PHE A 397 10.30 10.69 -8.98
N VAL A 398 9.78 9.82 -9.86
CA VAL A 398 8.57 10.02 -10.65
C VAL A 398 7.70 8.78 -10.51
N ASP A 399 6.41 8.98 -10.28
CA ASP A 399 5.41 7.91 -10.20
C ASP A 399 4.35 8.12 -11.31
N MET A 400 3.86 7.02 -11.87
CA MET A 400 2.89 7.00 -12.97
C MET A 400 1.84 5.92 -12.75
N GLY A 401 0.57 6.24 -12.97
CA GLY A 401 -0.53 5.28 -13.06
C GLY A 401 -1.37 5.49 -14.32
N ILE A 402 -1.93 4.42 -14.87
CA ILE A 402 -2.75 4.48 -16.08
C ILE A 402 -3.86 3.44 -16.04
N VAL A 403 -5.03 3.79 -16.57
CA VAL A 403 -6.13 2.84 -16.81
C VAL A 403 -5.81 2.03 -18.06
N LEU A 404 -5.93 0.70 -17.97
CA LEU A 404 -5.77 -0.21 -19.12
C LEU A 404 -7.10 -0.86 -19.51
N GLN A 405 -7.97 -1.14 -18.53
CA GLN A 405 -9.31 -1.65 -18.74
C GLN A 405 -10.31 -0.79 -17.94
N PRO A 406 -11.05 0.12 -18.61
CA PRO A 406 -11.99 1.00 -17.93
C PRO A 406 -13.27 0.26 -17.49
N TYR A 407 -14.02 0.87 -16.58
CA TYR A 407 -15.46 0.62 -16.43
C TYR A 407 -16.21 1.28 -17.57
N GLU A 408 -17.29 0.64 -18.02
CA GLU A 408 -18.19 1.23 -19.00
C GLU A 408 -19.04 2.31 -18.35
N LEU A 409 -18.91 3.55 -18.84
CA LEU A 409 -19.73 4.68 -18.44
C LEU A 409 -20.38 5.25 -19.70
N ASN A 410 -21.69 5.02 -19.86
CA ASN A 410 -22.48 5.59 -20.94
C ASN A 410 -23.27 6.80 -20.40
N GLU A 411 -23.00 7.98 -20.96
CA GLU A 411 -23.66 9.22 -20.54
C GLU A 411 -25.18 9.15 -20.67
N SER A 412 -25.69 8.54 -21.74
CA SER A 412 -27.15 8.46 -21.98
C SER A 412 -27.81 7.58 -20.93
N ASP A 413 -27.22 6.42 -20.64
CA ASP A 413 -27.75 5.48 -19.64
C ASP A 413 -27.71 6.09 -18.24
N ILE A 414 -26.61 6.79 -17.90
CA ILE A 414 -26.48 7.50 -16.62
C ILE A 414 -27.55 8.60 -16.50
N ARG A 415 -27.75 9.43 -17.53
CA ARG A 415 -28.76 10.49 -17.53
C ARG A 415 -30.18 9.92 -17.34
N ASN A 416 -30.50 8.85 -18.05
CA ASN A 416 -31.79 8.17 -17.95
C ASN A 416 -32.00 7.58 -16.54
N ASN A 417 -30.98 6.91 -15.99
CA ASN A 417 -31.06 6.34 -14.64
C ASN A 417 -31.24 7.44 -13.59
N ILE A 418 -30.49 8.54 -13.66
CA ILE A 418 -30.63 9.69 -12.74
C ILE A 418 -32.04 10.26 -12.77
N ALA A 419 -32.63 10.44 -13.97
CA ALA A 419 -33.99 10.96 -14.10
C ALA A 419 -35.04 10.08 -13.38
N ILE A 420 -34.76 8.78 -13.24
CA ILE A 420 -35.63 7.81 -12.56
C ILE A 420 -35.32 7.75 -11.06
N THR A 421 -34.05 7.72 -10.67
CA THR A 421 -33.63 7.38 -9.29
C THR A 421 -33.29 8.58 -8.42
N ASP A 422 -32.93 9.73 -9.01
CA ASP A 422 -32.61 10.98 -8.32
C ASP A 422 -33.28 12.16 -9.06
N PRO A 423 -34.63 12.24 -9.08
CA PRO A 423 -35.38 13.23 -9.87
C PRO A 423 -35.14 14.68 -9.40
N THR A 424 -34.54 14.86 -8.22
CA THR A 424 -34.18 16.18 -7.67
C THR A 424 -32.81 16.67 -8.12
N PHE A 425 -32.01 15.82 -8.77
CA PHE A 425 -30.68 16.18 -9.26
C PHE A 425 -30.79 17.11 -10.48
N ASP A 426 -30.06 18.23 -10.46
CA ASP A 426 -29.92 19.08 -11.63
C ASP A 426 -29.00 18.42 -12.68
N ILE A 427 -29.63 17.81 -13.68
CA ILE A 427 -28.97 17.06 -14.74
C ILE A 427 -27.99 17.89 -15.58
N ASN A 428 -28.09 19.22 -15.54
CA ASN A 428 -27.17 20.12 -16.23
C ASN A 428 -25.81 20.21 -15.51
N THR A 429 -25.74 19.82 -14.24
CA THR A 429 -24.49 19.80 -13.43
C THR A 429 -23.74 18.47 -13.50
N LEU A 430 -24.19 17.51 -14.34
CA LEU A 430 -23.57 16.19 -14.45
C LEU A 430 -22.08 16.24 -14.83
N ASN A 431 -21.68 17.25 -15.60
CA ASN A 431 -20.29 17.51 -15.99
C ASN A 431 -19.38 17.90 -14.80
N GLU A 432 -19.95 18.30 -13.65
CA GLU A 432 -19.18 18.50 -12.41
C GLU A 432 -18.74 17.17 -11.76
N TYR A 433 -19.35 16.05 -12.17
CA TYR A 433 -19.10 14.71 -11.65
C TYR A 433 -18.32 13.85 -12.66
N PHE A 434 -18.66 13.97 -13.95
CA PHE A 434 -18.11 13.13 -15.01
C PHE A 434 -17.49 13.95 -16.14
N ASN A 435 -16.43 13.40 -16.72
CA ASN A 435 -15.90 13.82 -17.99
C ASN A 435 -15.93 12.62 -18.96
N PHE A 436 -16.82 12.69 -19.95
CA PHE A 436 -17.06 11.62 -20.90
C PHE A 436 -16.10 11.62 -22.11
N ASP A 437 -15.08 12.49 -22.14
CA ASP A 437 -14.04 12.43 -23.15
C ASP A 437 -13.21 11.13 -22.99
N LYS A 438 -13.39 10.21 -23.94
CA LYS A 438 -12.72 8.91 -23.98
C LYS A 438 -11.19 9.03 -24.01
N LYS A 439 -10.62 10.14 -24.48
CA LYS A 439 -9.16 10.35 -24.49
C LYS A 439 -8.58 10.46 -23.08
N LEU A 440 -9.36 10.99 -22.14
CA LEU A 440 -8.92 11.19 -20.75
C LEU A 440 -8.80 9.87 -19.97
N ILE A 441 -9.57 8.84 -20.35
CA ILE A 441 -9.53 7.51 -19.71
C ILE A 441 -8.10 6.96 -19.71
N TYR A 442 -7.40 7.06 -20.84
CA TYR A 442 -6.06 6.50 -21.03
C TYR A 442 -4.95 7.52 -20.78
N GLN A 443 -5.28 8.71 -20.30
CA GLN A 443 -4.27 9.70 -19.94
C GLN A 443 -3.56 9.26 -18.65
N PRO A 444 -2.21 9.20 -18.63
CA PRO A 444 -1.48 8.80 -17.43
C PRO A 444 -1.59 9.86 -16.34
N HIS A 445 -1.80 9.40 -15.12
CA HIS A 445 -1.68 10.20 -13.91
C HIS A 445 -0.22 10.21 -13.47
N LEU A 446 0.38 11.39 -13.37
CA LEU A 446 1.80 11.57 -13.11
C LEU A 446 2.04 12.39 -11.85
N SER A 447 3.10 12.03 -11.11
CA SER A 447 3.62 12.81 -10.01
C SER A 447 5.14 12.73 -9.94
N GLY A 448 5.74 13.71 -9.28
CA GLY A 448 7.17 13.75 -9.03
C GLY A 448 7.47 14.22 -7.61
N GLY A 449 8.65 13.91 -7.11
CA GLY A 449 9.01 14.27 -5.74
C GLY A 449 10.43 13.96 -5.36
N ILE A 450 10.72 14.18 -4.09
CA ILE A 450 12.01 13.87 -3.48
C ILE A 450 11.82 13.24 -2.10
N GLY A 451 12.60 12.21 -1.80
CA GLY A 451 12.62 11.54 -0.51
C GLY A 451 13.93 11.74 0.22
N LEU A 452 13.89 12.10 1.51
CA LEU A 452 15.02 12.04 2.42
C LEU A 452 15.03 10.67 3.12
N LYS A 453 16.17 10.00 3.08
CA LYS A 453 16.38 8.67 3.68
C LYS A 453 17.41 8.78 4.80
N ILE A 454 17.08 8.28 5.97
CA ILE A 454 18.02 8.08 7.08
C ILE A 454 18.05 6.60 7.36
N ALA A 455 19.19 5.96 7.11
CA ALA A 455 19.30 4.52 7.17
C ALA A 455 20.34 4.07 8.19
N MET A 456 20.04 2.98 8.89
CA MET A 456 20.91 2.27 9.82
C MET A 456 21.09 0.83 9.32
N ASN A 457 22.35 0.43 9.15
CA ASN A 457 22.81 -0.87 8.64
C ASN A 457 22.16 -1.32 7.33
N GLU A 458 21.70 -0.37 6.52
CA GLU A 458 20.94 -0.59 5.28
C GLU A 458 19.59 -1.32 5.42
N ASN A 459 19.26 -1.85 6.61
CA ASN A 459 18.06 -2.65 6.86
C ASN A 459 16.94 -1.83 7.51
N PHE A 460 17.28 -0.81 8.30
CA PHE A 460 16.31 0.12 8.88
C PHE A 460 16.43 1.46 8.16
N ILE A 461 15.41 1.85 7.40
CA ILE A 461 15.42 3.10 6.63
C ILE A 461 14.19 3.91 7.01
N LEU A 462 14.39 5.06 7.62
CA LEU A 462 13.35 6.07 7.77
C LEU A 462 13.26 6.85 6.46
N SER A 463 12.07 6.84 5.86
CA SER A 463 11.75 7.52 4.62
C SER A 463 10.85 8.71 4.89
N ILE A 464 11.27 9.88 4.41
CA ILE A 464 10.51 11.12 4.46
C ILE A 464 10.34 11.60 3.01
N ASP A 465 9.19 11.33 2.42
CA ASP A 465 8.92 11.59 1.00
C ASP A 465 7.98 12.77 0.83
N TRP A 466 8.38 13.73 0.00
CA TRP A 466 7.53 14.82 -0.49
C TRP A 466 7.24 14.59 -1.97
N ALA A 467 5.96 14.47 -2.32
CA ALA A 467 5.51 14.32 -3.70
C ALA A 467 4.48 15.39 -4.10
N MET A 468 4.44 15.69 -5.40
CA MET A 468 3.48 16.60 -6.02
C MET A 468 2.90 15.94 -7.27
N PRO A 469 1.56 15.83 -7.40
CA PRO A 469 0.95 15.44 -8.67
C PRO A 469 1.17 16.53 -9.72
N PHE A 470 1.20 16.16 -11.00
CA PHE A 470 1.33 17.13 -12.10
C PHE A 470 -0.01 17.73 -12.52
N ASN A 471 -1.12 17.09 -12.14
CA ASN A 471 -2.48 17.56 -12.39
C ASN A 471 -3.24 17.77 -11.07
N LYS A 472 -3.97 18.89 -10.94
CA LYS A 472 -4.79 19.19 -9.75
C LYS A 472 -5.95 18.20 -9.57
N GLN A 473 -6.40 17.54 -10.63
CA GLN A 473 -7.38 16.46 -10.58
C GLN A 473 -6.88 15.23 -9.79
N ASP A 474 -5.56 15.13 -9.57
CA ASP A 474 -4.93 14.08 -8.77
C ASP A 474 -4.56 14.52 -7.36
N GLY A 475 -4.88 15.76 -6.99
CA GLY A 475 -4.57 16.32 -5.69
C GLY A 475 -4.40 17.83 -5.75
N ALA A 476 -5.48 18.57 -5.51
CA ALA A 476 -5.49 20.03 -5.65
C ALA A 476 -4.51 20.79 -4.73
N LYS A 477 -4.03 20.15 -3.66
CA LYS A 477 -3.00 20.72 -2.77
C LYS A 477 -1.61 20.76 -3.40
N MET A 478 -1.39 20.01 -4.50
CA MET A 478 -0.12 19.91 -5.21
C MET A 478 1.08 19.60 -4.31
N SER A 479 0.85 18.92 -3.17
CA SER A 479 1.88 18.65 -2.17
C SER A 479 1.37 17.65 -1.14
N ASN A 480 1.98 16.47 -1.11
CA ASN A 480 1.71 15.42 -0.13
C ASN A 480 3.01 14.93 0.50
N PHE A 481 2.91 14.53 1.76
CA PHE A 481 4.03 14.21 2.62
C PHE A 481 3.82 12.85 3.27
N TYR A 482 4.87 12.03 3.30
CA TYR A 482 4.81 10.65 3.79
C TYR A 482 6.04 10.36 4.67
N ILE A 483 5.82 9.80 5.86
CA ILE A 483 6.87 9.26 6.73
C ILE A 483 6.63 7.78 6.91
N LYS A 484 7.56 6.94 6.42
CA LYS A 484 7.42 5.48 6.37
C LYS A 484 8.75 4.79 6.68
N ILE A 485 8.69 3.49 6.91
CA ILE A 485 9.88 2.63 7.01
C ILE A 485 10.12 1.92 5.67
N GLY A 486 11.38 1.88 5.24
CA GLY A 486 11.82 1.27 3.98
C GLY A 486 11.68 2.19 2.76
N TYR A 487 12.25 1.77 1.63
CA TYR A 487 11.97 2.38 0.32
C TYR A 487 10.54 2.05 -0.12
N MET A 488 10.05 2.70 -1.18
CA MET A 488 8.76 2.35 -1.75
C MET A 488 8.71 0.91 -2.26
N PHE A 489 9.77 0.43 -2.94
CA PHE A 489 9.82 -0.90 -3.56
C PHE A 489 11.19 -1.57 -3.57
#